data_AF-A0A286AXC8-F1
#
_entry.id   AF-A0A286AXC8-F1
#
_cell.length_a   1.000
_cell.length_b   1.000
_cell.length_c   1.000
_cell.angle_alpha   90.00
_cell.angle_beta   90.00
_cell.angle_gamma   90.00
#
_symmetry.space_group_name_H-M   'P 1'
#
loop_
_entity.id
_entity.type
_entity.pdbx_description
1 polymer ?
#
loop_
_entity_poly.entity_id
_entity_poly.type
_entity_poly.pdbx_seq_one_letter_code
_entity_poly.pdbx_strand_id
1 'polypeptide(L)'
;MQTRSLSAAGFTLIEVMVTVAIVAILASLALPSYRDYVLRGQLVDGTNGLSAMRADMERFYQDNRSYLKTGSFVPPCTATSTRTNVVGNFTLSCTTDPAATSTTYTLQAVGSGPTTGFTFFVDQLGVQSTTIDSKVSGWTGCNKAWVTKRGQACPA
;
A
#
# COMPACT_ATOMS: atom_id res chain seq x y z
N MET A 1 35.71 58.62 6.45
CA MET A 1 34.77 57.54 6.06
C MET A 1 34.39 56.77 7.31
N GLN A 2 33.23 57.07 7.91
CA GLN A 2 32.71 56.29 9.04
C GLN A 2 31.81 55.17 8.49
N THR A 3 32.29 53.93 8.57
CA THR A 3 31.53 52.73 8.28
C THR A 3 30.55 52.48 9.42
N ARG A 4 29.25 52.72 9.19
CA ARG A 4 28.19 52.36 10.15
C ARG A 4 28.09 50.82 10.20
N SER A 5 28.51 50.21 11.30
CA SER A 5 28.18 48.79 11.55
C SER A 5 26.71 48.70 11.92
N LEU A 6 25.93 47.97 11.12
CA LEU A 6 24.57 47.57 11.48
C LEU A 6 24.68 46.55 12.61
N SER A 7 24.22 46.89 13.83
CA SER A 7 24.11 45.92 14.92
C SER A 7 23.20 44.78 14.48
N ALA A 8 23.71 43.55 14.54
CA ALA A 8 22.88 42.35 14.35
C ALA A 8 21.88 42.26 15.51
N ALA A 9 20.60 42.41 15.22
CA ALA A 9 19.53 42.16 16.18
C ALA A 9 19.42 40.64 16.42
N GLY A 10 19.56 40.21 17.67
CA GLY A 10 19.36 38.81 18.07
C GLY A 10 17.89 38.52 18.41
N PHE A 11 17.50 37.25 18.32
CA PHE A 11 16.19 36.78 18.79
C PHE A 11 16.14 36.71 20.32
N THR A 12 14.99 37.04 20.90
CA THR A 12 14.73 36.84 22.33
C THR A 12 14.34 35.40 22.62
N LEU A 13 14.62 34.92 23.84
CA LEU A 13 14.19 33.58 24.28
C LEU A 13 12.67 33.41 24.23
N ILE A 14 11.92 34.48 24.48
CA ILE A 14 10.45 34.43 24.45
C ILE A 14 9.91 34.29 23.03
N GLU A 15 10.51 34.94 22.03
CA GLU A 15 10.15 34.76 20.61
C GLU A 15 10.38 33.32 20.17
N VAL A 16 11.50 32.72 20.58
CA VAL A 16 11.78 31.30 20.28
C VAL A 16 10.77 30.37 20.96
N MET A 17 10.38 30.63 22.21
CA MET A 17 9.36 29.81 22.87
C MET A 17 7.99 29.88 22.20
N VAL A 18 7.54 31.09 21.81
CA VAL A 18 6.24 31.27 21.15
C VAL A 18 6.24 30.62 19.76
N THR A 19 7.31 30.79 18.99
CA THR A 19 7.44 30.16 17.67
C THR A 19 7.43 28.64 17.76
N VAL A 20 8.15 28.05 18.72
CA VAL A 20 8.11 26.59 18.96
C VAL A 20 6.72 26.11 19.37
N ALA A 21 6.01 26.87 20.21
CA ALA A 21 4.64 26.53 20.60
C ALA A 21 3.68 26.50 19.39
N ILE A 22 3.79 27.47 18.49
CA ILE A 22 2.99 27.51 17.26
C ILE A 22 3.33 26.31 16.34
N VAL A 23 4.62 26.03 16.15
CA VAL A 23 5.07 24.89 15.34
C VAL A 23 4.57 23.56 15.91
N ALA A 24 4.58 23.40 17.24
CA ALA A 24 4.08 22.19 17.89
C ALA A 24 2.58 21.96 17.62
N ILE A 25 1.77 23.03 17.69
CA ILE A 25 0.33 22.95 17.38
C ILE A 25 0.13 22.54 15.91
N LEU A 26 0.81 23.19 14.98
CA LEU A 26 0.71 22.87 13.55
C LEU A 26 1.18 21.44 13.24
N ALA A 27 2.30 21.01 13.84
CA ALA A 27 2.86 19.68 13.64
C ALA A 27 1.91 18.57 14.10
N SER A 28 1.13 18.80 15.17
CA SER A 28 0.16 17.83 15.68
C SER A 28 -0.93 17.46 14.66
N LEU A 29 -1.28 18.38 13.75
CA LEU A 29 -2.26 18.16 12.68
C LEU A 29 -1.60 17.75 11.36
N ALA A 30 -0.47 18.37 11.04
CA ALA A 30 0.21 18.17 9.76
C ALA A 30 0.85 16.78 9.64
N LEU A 31 1.51 16.29 10.69
CA LEU A 31 2.20 15.00 10.68
C LEU A 31 1.27 13.80 10.42
N PRO A 32 0.14 13.62 11.12
CA PRO A 32 -0.75 12.49 10.84
C PRO A 32 -1.36 12.56 9.43
N SER A 33 -1.68 13.77 8.94
CA SER A 33 -2.20 13.97 7.58
C SER A 33 -1.17 13.61 6.51
N TYR A 34 0.08 14.06 6.67
CA TYR A 34 1.17 13.75 5.73
C TYR A 34 1.47 12.25 5.70
N ARG A 35 1.49 11.59 6.86
CA ARG A 35 1.67 10.12 6.94
C ARG A 35 0.55 9.38 6.22
N ASP A 36 -0.70 9.82 6.34
CA ASP A 36 -1.82 9.25 5.60
C ASP A 36 -1.63 9.42 4.09
N TYR A 37 -1.22 10.60 3.63
CA TYR A 37 -0.96 10.85 2.21
C TYR A 37 0.13 9.91 1.64
N VAL A 38 1.26 9.78 2.33
CA VAL A 38 2.35 8.89 1.90
C VAL A 38 1.89 7.43 1.91
N LEU A 39 1.16 7.01 2.94
CA LEU A 39 0.62 5.65 3.03
C LEU A 39 -0.28 5.34 1.82
N ARG A 40 -1.22 6.23 1.48
CA ARG A 40 -2.09 6.05 0.31
C ARG A 40 -1.32 5.87 -0.99
N GLY A 41 -0.23 6.63 -1.17
CA GLY A 41 0.67 6.46 -2.31
C GLY A 41 1.28 5.06 -2.36
N GLN A 42 1.73 4.53 -1.22
CA GLN A 42 2.29 3.18 -1.13
C GLN A 42 1.24 2.08 -1.31
N LEU A 43 -0.02 2.30 -0.89
CA LEU A 43 -1.10 1.32 -1.09
C LEU A 43 -1.40 1.08 -2.59
N VAL A 44 -1.22 2.10 -3.43
CA VAL A 44 -1.43 2.00 -4.88
C VAL A 44 -0.48 1.00 -5.53
N ASP A 45 0.75 0.88 -5.01
CA ASP A 45 1.74 -0.09 -5.50
C ASP A 45 1.21 -1.53 -5.41
N GLY A 46 0.54 -1.87 -4.30
CA GLY A 46 -0.06 -3.19 -4.11
C GLY A 46 -1.17 -3.48 -5.13
N THR A 47 -2.07 -2.52 -5.35
CA THR A 47 -3.18 -2.67 -6.31
C THR A 47 -2.70 -2.73 -7.76
N ASN A 48 -1.66 -1.96 -8.11
CA ASN A 48 -1.04 -2.00 -9.43
C ASN A 48 -0.34 -3.33 -9.66
N GLY A 49 0.42 -3.81 -8.68
CA GLY A 49 1.07 -5.11 -8.73
C GLY A 49 0.07 -6.25 -8.93
N LEU A 50 -1.04 -6.25 -8.18
CA LEU A 50 -2.11 -7.24 -8.37
C LEU A 50 -2.73 -7.18 -9.76
N SER A 51 -2.95 -5.98 -10.30
CA SER A 51 -3.50 -5.81 -11.64
C SER A 51 -2.57 -6.38 -12.72
N ALA A 52 -1.27 -6.14 -12.59
CA ALA A 52 -0.26 -6.69 -13.49
C ALA A 52 -0.19 -8.22 -13.36
N MET A 53 -0.12 -8.75 -12.13
CA MET A 53 -0.07 -10.19 -11.90
C MET A 53 -1.34 -10.90 -12.39
N ARG A 54 -2.51 -10.26 -12.31
CA ARG A 54 -3.76 -10.78 -12.88
C ARG A 54 -3.67 -10.95 -14.40
N ALA A 55 -3.09 -9.97 -15.09
CA ALA A 55 -2.86 -10.06 -16.53
C ALA A 55 -1.87 -11.18 -16.89
N ASP A 56 -0.81 -11.35 -16.09
CA ASP A 56 0.15 -12.44 -16.27
C ASP A 56 -0.48 -13.81 -16.00
N MET A 57 -1.39 -13.92 -15.01
CA MET A 57 -2.14 -15.14 -14.75
C MET A 57 -3.05 -15.50 -15.93
N GLU A 58 -3.75 -14.52 -16.51
CA GLU A 58 -4.56 -14.75 -17.71
C GLU A 58 -3.69 -15.21 -18.88
N ARG A 59 -2.56 -14.55 -19.12
CA ARG A 59 -1.60 -14.98 -20.13
C ARG A 59 -1.14 -16.43 -19.91
N PHE A 60 -0.81 -16.78 -18.66
CA PHE A 60 -0.41 -18.14 -18.32
C PHE A 60 -1.52 -19.16 -18.62
N TYR A 61 -2.78 -18.81 -18.36
CA TYR A 61 -3.92 -19.66 -18.70
C TYR A 61 -4.12 -19.82 -20.21
N GLN A 62 -3.92 -18.77 -21.00
CA GLN A 62 -3.96 -18.87 -22.46
C GLN A 62 -2.90 -19.84 -22.99
N ASP A 63 -1.71 -19.85 -22.39
CA ASP A 63 -0.61 -20.73 -22.79
C ASP A 63 -0.77 -22.17 -22.29
N ASN A 64 -1.28 -22.37 -21.07
CA ASN A 64 -1.25 -23.66 -20.37
C ASN A 64 -2.63 -24.30 -20.11
N ARG A 65 -3.72 -23.58 -20.38
CA ARG A 65 -5.12 -23.97 -20.09
C ARG A 65 -5.39 -24.35 -18.63
N SER A 66 -4.57 -23.84 -17.73
CA SER A 66 -4.65 -24.09 -16.29
C SER A 66 -3.98 -22.95 -15.55
N TYR A 67 -4.49 -22.56 -14.38
CA TYR A 67 -3.78 -21.68 -13.45
C TYR A 67 -2.82 -22.42 -12.51
N LEU A 68 -2.81 -23.75 -12.57
CA LEU A 68 -1.85 -24.58 -11.85
C LEU A 68 -0.54 -24.72 -12.62
N LYS A 69 0.53 -25.05 -11.89
CA LYS A 69 1.79 -25.48 -12.49
C LYS A 69 1.55 -26.59 -13.51
N THR A 70 2.03 -26.38 -14.73
CA THR A 70 1.89 -27.32 -15.84
C THR A 70 3.29 -27.73 -16.30
N GLY A 71 3.72 -28.96 -15.97
CA GLY A 71 5.10 -29.40 -16.22
C GLY A 71 6.13 -28.48 -15.55
N SER A 72 7.00 -27.84 -16.34
CA SER A 72 7.99 -26.87 -15.85
C SER A 72 7.49 -25.42 -15.82
N PHE A 73 6.30 -25.15 -16.35
CA PHE A 73 5.71 -23.81 -16.36
C PHE A 73 5.08 -23.50 -15.00
N VAL A 74 5.61 -22.48 -14.32
CA VAL A 74 5.18 -22.06 -12.98
C VAL A 74 4.26 -20.84 -13.11
N PRO A 75 3.06 -20.84 -12.51
CA PRO A 75 2.18 -19.69 -12.60
C PRO A 75 2.76 -18.50 -11.83
N PRO A 76 2.56 -17.25 -12.31
CA PRO A 76 3.17 -16.04 -11.76
C PRO A 76 3.06 -15.92 -10.23
N CYS A 77 1.90 -16.24 -9.67
CA CYS A 77 1.62 -16.08 -8.25
C CYS A 77 2.36 -17.08 -7.33
N THR A 78 2.99 -18.11 -7.89
CA THR A 78 3.79 -19.12 -7.15
C THR A 78 5.28 -19.07 -7.51
N ALA A 79 5.66 -18.20 -8.45
CA ALA A 79 7.06 -18.00 -8.81
C ALA A 79 7.84 -17.55 -7.57
N THR A 80 8.83 -18.33 -7.15
CA THR A 80 9.55 -18.09 -5.87
C THR A 80 10.61 -16.99 -5.98
N SER A 81 10.65 -16.26 -7.09
CA SER A 81 11.54 -15.11 -7.23
C SER A 81 10.98 -13.95 -6.40
N THR A 82 11.53 -13.78 -5.20
CA THR A 82 11.14 -12.72 -4.26
C THR A 82 11.27 -11.31 -4.83
N ARG A 83 12.05 -11.10 -5.90
CA ARG A 83 12.13 -9.80 -6.59
C ARG A 83 10.99 -9.55 -7.59
N THR A 84 10.42 -10.58 -8.21
CA THR A 84 9.31 -10.38 -9.17
C THR A 84 7.97 -10.22 -8.47
N ASN A 85 7.86 -10.79 -7.27
CA ASN A 85 6.62 -10.78 -6.48
C ASN A 85 6.63 -9.72 -5.38
N VAL A 86 7.54 -8.76 -5.40
CA VAL A 86 7.55 -7.64 -4.46
C VAL A 86 7.40 -6.34 -5.23
N VAL A 87 6.36 -5.57 -4.92
CA VAL A 87 6.07 -4.27 -5.52
C VAL A 87 5.89 -3.26 -4.40
N GLY A 88 6.82 -2.32 -4.30
CA GLY A 88 6.89 -1.40 -3.16
C GLY A 88 6.98 -2.17 -1.84
N ASN A 89 6.05 -1.90 -0.92
CA ASN A 89 5.97 -2.57 0.38
C ASN A 89 5.06 -3.81 0.38
N PHE A 90 4.67 -4.33 -0.79
CA PHE A 90 3.76 -5.48 -0.91
C PHE A 90 4.47 -6.71 -1.45
N THR A 91 4.17 -7.87 -0.85
CA THR A 91 4.50 -9.18 -1.41
C THR A 91 3.26 -9.81 -2.03
N LEU A 92 3.36 -10.19 -3.30
CA LEU A 92 2.30 -10.76 -4.09
C LEU A 92 2.39 -12.29 -4.10
N SER A 93 1.25 -12.95 -3.96
CA SER A 93 1.16 -14.40 -4.04
C SER A 93 -0.25 -14.85 -4.40
N CYS A 94 -0.44 -16.15 -4.66
CA CYS A 94 -1.76 -16.75 -4.54
C CYS A 94 -2.13 -16.94 -3.06
N THR A 95 -3.43 -16.91 -2.75
CA THR A 95 -3.92 -17.34 -1.44
C THR A 95 -3.81 -18.86 -1.31
N THR A 96 -3.71 -19.34 -0.07
CA THR A 96 -3.85 -20.78 0.24
C THR A 96 -5.31 -21.17 0.44
N ASP A 97 -6.20 -20.19 0.60
CA ASP A 97 -7.64 -20.37 0.74
C ASP A 97 -8.40 -19.22 0.02
N PRO A 98 -9.25 -19.51 -0.98
CA PRO A 98 -9.29 -20.79 -1.69
C PRO A 98 -7.96 -21.01 -2.42
N ALA A 99 -7.41 -22.22 -2.33
CA ALA A 99 -6.23 -22.57 -3.14
C ALA A 99 -6.56 -22.46 -4.64
N ALA A 100 -5.58 -22.06 -5.45
CA ALA A 100 -5.74 -22.04 -6.89
C ALA A 100 -6.15 -23.42 -7.42
N THR A 101 -7.04 -23.44 -8.41
CA THR A 101 -7.45 -24.64 -9.15
C THR A 101 -7.02 -24.49 -10.61
N SER A 102 -7.42 -25.41 -11.49
CA SER A 102 -7.15 -25.25 -12.93
C SER A 102 -7.84 -24.02 -13.52
N THR A 103 -8.98 -23.58 -12.97
CA THR A 103 -9.81 -22.50 -13.56
C THR A 103 -10.10 -21.34 -12.62
N THR A 104 -9.66 -21.41 -11.36
CA THR A 104 -9.88 -20.35 -10.36
C THR A 104 -8.60 -20.02 -9.61
N TYR A 105 -8.49 -18.78 -9.15
CA TYR A 105 -7.42 -18.34 -8.27
C TYR A 105 -7.87 -17.11 -7.49
N THR A 106 -7.23 -16.89 -6.34
CA THR A 106 -7.27 -15.61 -5.65
C THR A 106 -5.84 -15.14 -5.46
N LEU A 107 -5.53 -13.94 -5.97
CA LEU A 107 -4.27 -13.26 -5.71
C LEU A 107 -4.40 -12.45 -4.42
N GLN A 108 -3.29 -12.34 -3.70
CA GLN A 108 -3.15 -11.47 -2.54
C GLN A 108 -1.90 -10.61 -2.66
N ALA A 109 -1.98 -9.38 -2.17
CA ALA A 109 -0.84 -8.51 -1.92
C ALA A 109 -0.81 -8.18 -0.43
N VAL A 110 0.18 -8.72 0.27
CA VAL A 110 0.36 -8.57 1.72
C VAL A 110 1.34 -7.43 1.98
N GLY A 111 0.87 -6.39 2.68
CA GLY A 111 1.66 -5.22 3.02
C GLY A 111 2.67 -5.48 4.14
N SER A 112 3.78 -4.75 4.10
CA SER A 112 4.89 -4.81 5.05
C SER A 112 5.39 -3.40 5.39
N GLY A 113 6.21 -3.27 6.44
CA GLY A 113 6.74 -1.96 6.86
C GLY A 113 5.60 -0.95 7.10
N PRO A 114 5.57 0.21 6.41
CA PRO A 114 4.51 1.20 6.60
C PRO A 114 3.11 0.75 6.14
N THR A 115 3.00 -0.26 5.26
CA THR A 115 1.71 -0.82 4.80
C THR A 115 1.31 -2.08 5.56
N THR A 116 1.99 -2.39 6.67
CA THR A 116 1.65 -3.54 7.51
C THR A 116 0.19 -3.47 7.96
N GLY A 117 -0.49 -4.61 7.87
CA GLY A 117 -1.90 -4.73 8.22
C GLY A 117 -2.86 -4.49 7.05
N PHE A 118 -2.37 -4.12 5.86
CA PHE A 118 -3.18 -4.09 4.64
C PHE A 118 -2.94 -5.33 3.81
N THR A 119 -4.01 -6.04 3.44
CA THR A 119 -3.96 -7.09 2.44
C THR A 119 -5.03 -6.86 1.38
N PHE A 120 -4.61 -6.76 0.13
CA PHE A 120 -5.49 -6.63 -1.02
C PHE A 120 -5.67 -7.98 -1.70
N PHE A 121 -6.85 -8.23 -2.24
CA PHE A 121 -7.16 -9.46 -2.98
C PHE A 121 -7.83 -9.15 -4.30
N VAL A 122 -7.60 -10.02 -5.28
CA VAL A 122 -8.39 -10.06 -6.52
C VAL A 122 -8.49 -11.49 -7.03
N ASP A 123 -9.67 -11.90 -7.45
CA ASP A 123 -9.89 -13.24 -8.03
C ASP A 123 -9.86 -13.23 -9.57
N GLN A 124 -10.03 -14.40 -10.18
CA GLN A 124 -10.09 -14.54 -11.64
C GLN A 124 -11.24 -13.76 -12.29
N LEU A 125 -12.33 -13.52 -11.55
CA LEU A 125 -13.50 -12.76 -12.02
C LEU A 125 -13.29 -11.24 -11.88
N GLY A 126 -12.20 -10.81 -11.24
CA GLY A 126 -11.94 -9.40 -10.97
C GLY A 126 -12.65 -8.88 -9.73
N VAL A 127 -13.20 -9.76 -8.88
CA VAL A 127 -13.77 -9.37 -7.58
C VAL A 127 -12.61 -8.95 -6.69
N GLN A 128 -12.68 -7.69 -6.25
CA GLN A 128 -11.66 -7.08 -5.40
C GLN A 128 -12.09 -7.13 -3.94
N SER A 129 -11.15 -7.30 -3.03
CA SER A 129 -11.39 -7.09 -1.62
C SER A 129 -10.14 -6.62 -0.88
N THR A 130 -10.36 -6.09 0.32
CA THR A 130 -9.30 -5.64 1.22
C THR A 130 -9.61 -6.11 2.62
N THR A 131 -8.65 -6.77 3.25
CA THR A 131 -8.65 -6.94 4.70
C THR A 131 -7.67 -5.96 5.31
N ILE A 132 -8.09 -5.37 6.43
CA ILE A 132 -7.27 -4.44 7.20
C ILE A 132 -7.25 -4.94 8.64
N ASP A 133 -6.05 -5.08 9.23
CA ASP A 133 -5.88 -5.44 10.64
C ASP A 133 -6.60 -4.40 11.52
N SER A 134 -7.35 -4.88 12.52
CA SER A 134 -8.11 -4.04 13.46
C SER A 134 -7.24 -3.07 14.25
N LYS A 135 -5.91 -3.28 14.28
CA LYS A 135 -4.93 -2.37 14.87
C LYS A 135 -4.70 -1.09 14.05
N VAL A 136 -5.06 -1.08 12.77
CA VAL A 136 -4.89 0.09 11.90
C VAL A 136 -6.07 1.06 12.11
N SER A 137 -5.87 2.03 13.00
CA SER A 137 -6.92 2.98 13.39
C SER A 137 -7.40 3.85 12.22
N GLY A 138 -8.72 4.02 12.11
CA GLY A 138 -9.37 4.89 11.11
C GLY A 138 -9.55 4.26 9.73
N TRP A 139 -9.17 2.99 9.56
CA TRP A 139 -9.33 2.24 8.33
C TRP A 139 -10.29 1.07 8.52
N THR A 140 -11.07 0.78 7.49
CA THR A 140 -12.04 -0.31 7.48
C THR A 140 -11.84 -1.12 6.22
N GLY A 141 -11.72 -2.44 6.35
CA GLY A 141 -11.66 -3.35 5.21
C GLY A 141 -12.97 -3.35 4.41
N CYS A 142 -12.92 -3.96 3.22
CA CYS A 142 -14.07 -4.06 2.33
C CYS A 142 -14.00 -5.37 1.56
N ASN A 143 -15.10 -6.12 1.51
CA ASN A 143 -15.19 -7.39 0.79
C ASN A 143 -15.49 -7.25 -0.71
N LYS A 144 -15.56 -6.02 -1.22
CA LYS A 144 -16.02 -5.71 -2.59
C LYS A 144 -15.12 -4.75 -3.37
N ALA A 145 -14.12 -4.15 -2.74
CA ALA A 145 -13.25 -3.17 -3.37
C ALA A 145 -11.88 -3.09 -2.70
N TRP A 146 -10.91 -2.56 -3.43
CA TRP A 146 -9.64 -2.11 -2.87
C TRP A 146 -9.82 -0.80 -2.09
N VAL A 147 -9.45 -0.82 -0.81
CA VAL A 147 -9.49 0.34 0.09
C VAL A 147 -8.12 0.99 0.11
N THR A 148 -7.98 2.08 -0.64
CA THR A 148 -6.72 2.84 -0.74
C THR A 148 -6.79 4.19 -0.06
N LYS A 149 -7.95 4.56 0.50
CA LYS A 149 -8.18 5.82 1.21
C LYS A 149 -8.84 5.59 2.57
N ARG A 150 -8.37 6.33 3.58
CA ARG A 150 -8.97 6.36 4.91
C ARG A 150 -10.43 6.83 4.83
N GLY A 151 -11.33 6.10 5.51
CA GLY A 151 -12.76 6.40 5.53
C GLY A 151 -13.49 6.12 4.21
N GLN A 152 -12.86 5.42 3.26
CA GLN A 152 -13.53 4.96 2.05
C GLN A 152 -14.66 3.99 2.40
N ALA A 153 -15.86 4.27 1.91
CA ALA A 153 -17.01 3.38 2.09
C ALA A 153 -16.85 2.12 1.22
N CYS A 154 -17.29 0.98 1.75
CA CYS A 154 -17.42 -0.23 0.97
C CYS A 154 -18.69 -0.12 0.12
N PRO A 155 -18.61 -0.33 -1.21
CA PRO A 155 -19.79 -0.28 -2.08
C PRO A 155 -20.82 -1.34 -1.67
N ALA A 156 -22.09 -1.04 -1.96
CA ALA A 156 -23.24 -1.83 -1.56
C ALA A 156 -23.30 -3.21 -2.23
#